data_AF-A0A1Z3UA68-F1
#
_entry.id   AF-A0A1Z3UA68-F1
#
_cell.length_a   1.000
_cell.length_b   1.000
_cell.length_c   1.000
_cell.angle_alpha   90.00
_cell.angle_beta   90.00
_cell.angle_gamma   90.00
#
_symmetry.space_group_name_H-M   'P 1'
#
loop_
_entity.id
_entity.type
_entity.pdbx_description
1 polymer ?
#
loop_
_entity_poly.entity_id
_entity_poly.type
_entity_poly.pdbx_seq_one_letter_code
_entity_poly.pdbx_strand_id
1 'polypeptide(L)'
;MNGWQARETVLPILLSQGSLHMLTLALALSGALLIQSQPDVSKLPPEQAAQVSQVFGGMTRMFETLGTCERQFPPEVGAQVRVALANETDPQKREASAFLLAAYDKGKASERATTITQEQCTAEMQAITTEMQALKAEMEKAVGAQAD
;
A
#
# COMPACT_ATOMS: atom_id res chain seq x y z
N MET A 1 -47.50 20.20 -14.73
CA MET A 1 -47.99 20.88 -13.51
C MET A 1 -48.53 19.82 -12.58
N ASN A 2 -47.97 19.79 -11.36
CA ASN A 2 -48.47 19.22 -10.10
C ASN A 2 -49.00 17.78 -10.04
N GLY A 3 -48.35 17.00 -9.17
CA GLY A 3 -49.03 16.64 -7.93
C GLY A 3 -49.11 15.16 -7.61
N TRP A 4 -48.09 14.61 -6.93
CA TRP A 4 -48.26 13.43 -6.08
C TRP A 4 -47.47 13.64 -4.77
N GLN A 5 -48.15 14.28 -3.81
CA GLN A 5 -47.87 14.09 -2.39
C GLN A 5 -48.44 12.74 -1.97
N ALA A 6 -47.62 11.88 -1.39
CA ALA A 6 -48.07 10.89 -0.42
C ALA A 6 -46.86 10.30 0.32
N ARG A 7 -47.05 10.11 1.63
CA ARG A 7 -46.25 9.31 2.57
C ARG A 7 -45.16 10.05 3.33
N GLU A 8 -45.63 10.95 4.19
CA GLU A 8 -45.20 10.92 5.59
C GLU A 8 -45.65 9.60 6.24
N THR A 9 -44.89 9.20 7.27
CA THR A 9 -45.00 8.03 8.18
C THR A 9 -44.28 6.73 7.80
N VAL A 10 -43.57 6.23 8.82
CA VAL A 10 -42.50 5.20 8.86
C VAL A 10 -41.15 5.83 8.46
N LEU A 11 -40.26 6.29 9.34
CA LEU A 11 -39.77 5.66 10.57
C LEU A 11 -38.85 6.65 11.34
N PRO A 12 -39.24 7.23 12.48
CA PRO A 12 -38.32 7.95 13.35
C PRO A 12 -37.66 6.96 14.32
N ILE A 13 -36.86 5.99 13.82
CA ILE A 13 -36.09 5.04 14.66
C ILE A 13 -34.77 4.61 13.98
N LEU A 14 -34.03 5.54 13.38
CA LEU A 14 -32.59 5.32 13.09
C LEU A 14 -31.73 6.52 13.53
N LEU A 15 -32.26 7.32 14.46
CA LEU A 15 -31.47 8.02 15.46
C LEU A 15 -31.04 7.00 16.52
N SER A 16 -30.11 6.12 16.17
CA SER A 16 -29.30 5.42 17.17
C SER A 16 -28.03 4.91 16.51
N GLN A 17 -26.98 5.72 16.68
CA GLN A 17 -25.60 5.24 16.88
C GLN A 17 -25.10 4.17 15.89
N GLY A 18 -24.51 4.59 14.77
CA GLY A 18 -23.70 3.65 13.99
C GLY A 18 -23.03 4.25 12.76
N SER A 19 -23.68 5.21 12.09
CA SER A 19 -23.26 5.59 10.74
C SER A 19 -22.37 6.82 10.66
N LEU A 20 -22.26 7.63 11.72
CA LEU A 20 -21.40 8.82 11.69
C LEU A 20 -19.93 8.50 11.95
N HIS A 21 -19.62 7.52 12.82
CA HIS A 21 -18.23 7.20 13.20
C HIS A 21 -17.42 6.52 12.08
N MET A 22 -18.08 5.85 11.13
CA MET A 22 -17.42 5.24 9.96
C MET A 22 -16.96 6.28 8.93
N LEU A 23 -17.71 7.38 8.76
CA LEU A 23 -17.38 8.39 7.75
C LEU A 23 -16.32 9.39 8.24
N THR A 24 -16.30 9.72 9.54
CA THR A 24 -15.27 10.60 10.12
C THR A 24 -13.91 9.92 10.24
N LEU A 25 -13.86 8.59 10.38
CA LEU A 25 -12.58 7.87 10.46
C LEU A 25 -11.83 7.91 9.12
N ALA A 26 -12.55 7.86 7.99
CA ALA A 26 -11.96 7.97 6.65
C ALA A 26 -11.37 9.37 6.38
N LEU A 27 -11.98 10.43 6.94
CA LEU A 27 -11.54 11.82 6.77
C LEU A 27 -10.44 12.25 7.76
N ALA A 28 -10.30 11.59 8.91
CA ALA A 28 -9.22 11.85 9.86
C ALA A 28 -7.86 11.25 9.43
N LEU A 29 -7.86 10.27 8.51
CA LEU A 29 -6.63 9.68 7.98
C LEU A 29 -5.88 10.62 7.01
N SER A 30 -6.56 11.57 6.37
CA SER A 30 -5.94 12.39 5.31
C SER A 30 -5.03 13.52 5.81
N GLY A 31 -5.08 13.87 7.11
CA GLY A 31 -4.38 15.03 7.65
C GLY A 31 -3.02 14.77 8.29
N ALA A 32 -2.71 13.51 8.65
CA ALA A 32 -1.49 13.17 9.41
C ALA A 32 -0.48 12.32 8.62
N LEU A 33 -0.79 11.96 7.38
CA LEU A 33 0.09 11.15 6.51
C LEU A 33 1.24 11.94 5.86
N LEU A 34 1.36 13.25 6.11
CA LEU A 34 2.23 14.15 5.34
C LEU A 34 3.66 14.29 5.86
N ILE A 35 4.06 13.59 6.93
CA ILE A 35 5.43 13.73 7.47
C ILE A 35 5.91 12.40 8.04
N GLN A 36 6.18 11.43 7.17
CA GLN A 36 7.33 10.51 7.26
C GLN A 36 7.04 9.30 6.39
N SER A 37 8.06 8.90 5.65
CA SER A 37 8.06 7.84 4.65
C SER A 37 7.93 6.42 5.25
N GLN A 38 7.28 6.29 6.41
CA GLN A 38 6.78 5.07 7.02
C GLN A 38 5.36 5.34 7.50
N PRO A 39 4.42 4.41 7.32
CA PRO A 39 3.07 4.58 7.82
C PRO A 39 3.11 4.81 9.34
N ASP A 40 2.52 5.92 9.81
CA ASP A 40 2.33 6.17 11.24
C ASP A 40 1.30 5.15 11.78
N VAL A 41 1.82 4.02 12.26
CA VAL A 41 1.01 2.95 12.83
C VAL A 41 0.65 3.19 14.31
N SER A 42 1.08 4.31 14.91
CA SER A 42 0.92 4.59 16.35
C SER A 42 -0.56 4.71 16.76
N LYS A 43 -1.45 4.96 15.81
CA LYS A 43 -2.89 5.14 16.01
C LYS A 43 -3.73 3.93 15.59
N LEU A 44 -3.10 2.88 15.06
CA LEU A 44 -3.79 1.68 14.61
C LEU A 44 -3.91 0.66 15.74
N PRO A 45 -4.96 -0.17 15.76
CA PRO A 45 -4.99 -1.37 16.57
C PRO A 45 -3.72 -2.21 16.35
N PRO A 46 -3.17 -2.89 17.37
CA PRO A 46 -1.89 -3.59 17.26
C PRO A 46 -1.81 -4.58 16.10
N GLU A 47 -2.92 -5.26 15.80
CA GLU A 47 -3.03 -6.19 14.68
C GLU A 47 -2.94 -5.49 13.31
N GLN A 48 -3.63 -4.35 13.13
CA GLN A 48 -3.55 -3.54 11.91
C GLN A 48 -2.18 -2.87 11.77
N ALA A 49 -1.59 -2.41 12.88
CA ALA A 49 -0.24 -1.86 12.90
C ALA A 49 0.79 -2.88 12.41
N ALA A 50 0.67 -4.14 12.86
CA ALA A 50 1.54 -5.23 12.42
C ALA A 50 1.36 -5.54 10.93
N GLN A 51 0.12 -5.63 10.44
CA GLN A 51 -0.17 -5.88 9.03
C GLN A 51 0.37 -4.77 8.12
N VAL A 52 0.12 -3.50 8.46
CA VAL A 52 0.61 -2.35 7.69
C VAL A 52 2.13 -2.30 7.66
N SER A 53 2.78 -2.56 8.80
CA SER A 53 4.25 -2.62 8.88
C SER A 53 4.81 -3.75 8.01
N GLN A 54 4.13 -4.91 7.96
CA GLN A 54 4.55 -6.07 7.18
C GLN A 54 4.40 -5.83 5.68
N VAL A 55 3.30 -5.21 5.24
CA VAL A 55 3.09 -4.82 3.84
C VAL A 55 4.12 -3.79 3.40
N PHE A 56 4.35 -2.77 4.21
CA PHE A 56 5.30 -1.72 3.90
C PHE A 56 6.74 -2.25 3.84
N GLY A 57 7.11 -3.13 4.79
CA GLY A 57 8.39 -3.82 4.78
C GLY A 57 8.57 -4.71 3.54
N GLY A 58 7.55 -5.48 3.18
CA GLY A 58 7.54 -6.32 1.97
C GLY A 58 7.71 -5.52 0.69
N MET A 59 6.97 -4.42 0.53
CA MET A 59 7.11 -3.52 -0.61
C MET A 59 8.49 -2.86 -0.67
N THR A 60 9.02 -2.39 0.46
CA THR A 60 10.37 -1.79 0.52
C THR A 60 11.42 -2.79 0.02
N ARG A 61 11.40 -4.01 0.57
CA ARG A 61 12.33 -5.09 0.18
C ARG A 61 12.18 -5.41 -1.31
N MET A 62 10.95 -5.48 -1.83
CA MET A 62 10.71 -5.73 -3.25
C MET A 62 11.38 -4.69 -4.14
N PHE A 63 11.22 -3.40 -3.84
CA PHE A 63 11.83 -2.34 -4.65
C PHE A 63 13.35 -2.28 -4.48
N GLU A 64 13.89 -2.54 -3.28
CA GLU A 64 15.34 -2.70 -3.08
C GLU A 64 15.91 -3.88 -3.90
N THR A 65 15.23 -5.02 -3.94
CA THR A 65 15.63 -6.17 -4.77
C THR A 65 15.52 -5.84 -6.25
N LEU A 66 14.45 -5.18 -6.70
CA LEU A 66 14.30 -4.73 -8.09
C LEU A 66 15.44 -3.81 -8.53
N GLY A 67 15.84 -2.86 -7.67
CA GLY A 67 16.99 -1.99 -7.94
C GLY A 67 18.29 -2.77 -8.01
N THR A 68 18.51 -3.70 -7.07
CA THR A 68 19.69 -4.58 -7.04
C THR A 68 19.79 -5.41 -8.32
N CYS A 69 18.65 -5.89 -8.81
CA CYS A 69 18.54 -6.75 -9.98
C CYS A 69 18.45 -6.01 -11.31
N GLU A 70 18.42 -4.67 -11.34
CA GLU A 70 18.13 -3.90 -12.55
C GLU A 70 18.97 -4.31 -13.76
N ARG A 71 20.27 -4.58 -13.56
CA ARG A 71 21.21 -4.95 -14.64
C ARG A 71 20.93 -6.31 -15.26
N GLN A 72 20.15 -7.16 -14.57
CA GLN A 72 19.74 -8.48 -15.05
C GLN A 72 18.48 -8.42 -15.91
N PHE A 73 17.77 -7.29 -15.89
CA PHE A 73 16.59 -7.05 -16.72
C PHE A 73 16.94 -6.28 -17.99
N PRO A 74 16.08 -6.32 -19.02
CA PRO A 74 16.17 -5.38 -20.12
C PRO A 74 16.15 -3.92 -19.60
N PRO A 75 17.00 -3.03 -20.14
CA PRO A 75 17.18 -1.67 -19.61
C PRO A 75 15.89 -0.84 -19.59
N GLU A 76 14.95 -1.13 -20.49
CA GLU A 76 13.63 -0.50 -20.52
C GLU A 76 12.80 -0.75 -19.25
N VAL A 77 13.01 -1.88 -18.55
CA VAL A 77 12.25 -2.21 -17.34
C VAL A 77 12.61 -1.26 -16.21
N GLY A 78 13.91 -1.02 -15.98
CA GLY A 78 14.37 -0.07 -14.96
C GLY A 78 13.91 1.36 -15.25
N ALA A 79 13.93 1.75 -16.53
CA ALA A 79 13.41 3.04 -16.97
C ALA A 79 11.90 3.18 -16.70
N GLN A 80 11.10 2.16 -17.00
CA GLN A 80 9.66 2.15 -16.74
C GLN A 80 9.35 2.24 -15.24
N VAL A 81 10.06 1.50 -14.38
CA VAL A 81 9.88 1.57 -12.92
C VAL A 81 10.15 2.98 -12.41
N ARG A 82 11.27 3.59 -12.80
CA ARG A 82 11.58 4.97 -12.42
C ARG A 82 10.54 5.96 -12.93
N VAL A 83 10.14 5.87 -14.19
CA VAL A 83 9.14 6.76 -14.79
C VAL A 83 7.80 6.64 -14.06
N ALA A 84 7.37 5.42 -13.74
CA ALA A 84 6.11 5.18 -13.03
C ALA A 84 6.11 5.81 -11.62
N LEU A 85 7.20 5.65 -10.86
CA LEU A 85 7.29 6.18 -9.51
C LEU A 85 7.56 7.69 -9.47
N ALA A 86 8.43 8.19 -10.34
CA ALA A 86 8.82 9.60 -10.36
C ALA A 86 7.73 10.53 -10.90
N ASN A 87 6.85 10.03 -11.78
CA ASN A 87 5.77 10.81 -12.37
C ASN A 87 4.41 10.57 -11.70
N GLU A 88 4.38 10.06 -10.46
CA GLU A 88 3.14 9.96 -9.71
C GLU A 88 2.52 11.35 -9.51
N THR A 89 1.28 11.51 -9.96
CA THR A 89 0.55 12.79 -9.93
C THR A 89 -0.47 12.83 -8.81
N ASP A 90 -0.90 11.67 -8.30
CA ASP A 90 -1.80 11.56 -7.17
C ASP A 90 -1.10 12.06 -5.90
N PRO A 91 -1.58 13.15 -5.28
CA PRO A 91 -0.99 13.70 -4.06
C PRO A 91 -0.93 12.69 -2.90
N GLN A 92 -1.87 11.76 -2.84
CA GLN A 92 -1.94 10.76 -1.77
C GLN A 92 -0.91 9.65 -1.94
N LYS A 93 -0.45 9.40 -3.17
CA LYS A 93 0.54 8.35 -3.48
C LYS A 93 1.94 8.88 -3.66
N ARG A 94 2.10 10.18 -3.94
CA ARG A 94 3.39 10.80 -4.27
C ARG A 94 4.49 10.51 -3.25
N GLU A 95 4.18 10.58 -1.96
CA GLU A 95 5.16 10.30 -0.90
C GLU A 95 5.53 8.82 -0.83
N ALA A 96 4.55 7.92 -0.99
CA ALA A 96 4.80 6.49 -1.07
C ALA A 96 5.63 6.14 -2.32
N SER A 97 5.32 6.73 -3.47
CA SER A 97 6.08 6.54 -4.71
C SER A 97 7.51 7.06 -4.60
N ALA A 98 7.72 8.22 -3.96
CA ALA A 98 9.05 8.75 -3.69
C ALA A 98 9.84 7.82 -2.75
N PHE A 99 9.20 7.26 -1.74
CA PHE A 99 9.82 6.29 -0.83
C PHE A 99 10.23 5.00 -1.56
N LEU A 100 9.34 4.43 -2.37
CA LEU A 100 9.64 3.22 -3.15
C LEU A 100 10.73 3.48 -4.20
N LEU A 101 10.78 4.68 -4.77
CA LEU A 101 11.86 5.10 -5.66
C LEU A 101 13.21 5.17 -4.93
N ALA A 102 13.23 5.70 -3.71
CA ALA A 102 14.43 5.72 -2.89
C ALA A 102 14.91 4.30 -2.53
N ALA A 103 13.99 3.39 -2.23
CA ALA A 103 14.29 1.98 -2.01
C ALA A 103 14.90 1.32 -3.26
N TYR A 104 14.33 1.58 -4.43
CA TYR A 104 14.88 1.14 -5.71
C TYR A 104 16.29 1.67 -5.95
N ASP A 105 16.50 2.97 -5.80
CA ASP A 105 17.81 3.61 -6.01
C ASP A 105 18.86 3.09 -5.01
N LYS A 106 18.47 2.83 -3.76
CA LYS A 106 19.32 2.19 -2.75
C LYS A 106 19.75 0.79 -3.18
N GLY A 107 18.81 -0.03 -3.68
CA GLY A 107 19.10 -1.35 -4.22
C GLY A 107 20.11 -1.29 -5.37
N LYS A 108 19.86 -0.40 -6.33
CA LYS A 108 20.72 -0.19 -7.50
C LYS A 108 22.15 0.24 -7.14
N ALA A 109 22.29 1.05 -6.10
CA ALA A 109 23.57 1.55 -5.60
C ALA A 109 24.31 0.53 -4.70
N SER A 110 23.68 -0.59 -4.34
CA SER A 110 24.31 -1.59 -3.47
C SER A 110 25.51 -2.27 -4.13
N GLU A 111 26.50 -2.68 -3.33
CA GLU A 111 27.61 -3.51 -3.80
C GLU A 111 27.10 -4.80 -4.45
N ARG A 112 26.02 -5.35 -3.89
CA ARG A 112 25.36 -6.56 -4.38
C ARG A 112 24.83 -6.42 -5.81
N ALA A 113 24.40 -5.23 -6.22
CA ALA A 113 23.96 -4.97 -7.59
C ALA A 113 25.06 -5.19 -8.65
N THR A 114 26.33 -5.26 -8.22
CA THR A 114 27.47 -5.54 -9.10
C THR A 114 27.81 -7.03 -9.21
N THR A 115 27.38 -7.85 -8.25
CA THR A 115 27.78 -9.26 -8.12
C THR A 115 26.62 -10.24 -8.24
N ILE A 116 25.39 -9.78 -8.10
CA ILE A 116 24.20 -10.63 -8.19
C ILE A 116 24.06 -11.25 -9.58
N THR A 117 23.71 -12.53 -9.65
CA THR A 117 23.47 -13.23 -10.90
C THR A 117 21.99 -13.20 -11.29
N GLN A 118 21.69 -13.49 -12.56
CA GLN A 118 20.31 -13.62 -13.05
C GLN A 118 19.51 -14.70 -12.30
N GLU A 119 20.16 -15.83 -11.97
CA GLU A 119 19.53 -16.92 -11.21
C GLU A 119 19.15 -16.46 -9.80
N GLN A 120 20.07 -15.75 -9.12
CA GLN A 120 19.80 -15.17 -7.79
C GLN A 120 18.67 -14.15 -7.85
N CYS A 121 18.66 -13.26 -8.85
CA CYS A 121 17.56 -12.32 -9.03
C CYS A 121 16.22 -13.01 -9.26
N THR A 122 16.19 -14.08 -10.05
CA THR A 122 14.96 -14.84 -10.29
C THR A 122 14.47 -15.49 -8.99
N ALA A 123 15.36 -16.11 -8.22
CA ALA A 123 15.02 -16.75 -6.96
C ALA A 123 14.50 -15.74 -5.92
N GLU A 124 15.14 -14.57 -5.80
CA GLU A 124 14.70 -13.53 -4.86
C GLU A 124 13.36 -12.92 -5.26
N MET A 125 13.15 -12.65 -6.56
CA MET A 125 11.87 -12.15 -7.05
C MET A 125 10.74 -13.15 -6.81
N GLN A 126 10.99 -14.46 -6.97
CA GLN A 126 10.03 -15.51 -6.66
C GLN A 126 9.74 -15.61 -5.17
N ALA A 127 10.77 -15.54 -4.32
CA ALA A 127 10.60 -15.56 -2.87
C ALA A 127 9.75 -14.37 -2.39
N ILE A 128 10.07 -13.16 -2.84
CA ILE A 128 9.32 -11.94 -2.50
C ILE A 128 7.88 -12.01 -3.04
N THR A 129 7.67 -12.52 -4.25
CA THR A 129 6.31 -12.71 -4.79
C THR A 129 5.50 -13.68 -3.93
N THR A 130 6.12 -14.77 -3.47
CA THR A 130 5.47 -15.75 -2.58
C THR A 130 5.13 -15.12 -1.22
N GLU A 131 6.06 -14.36 -0.64
CA GLU A 131 5.84 -13.61 0.60
C GLU A 131 4.68 -12.62 0.47
N MET A 132 4.62 -11.87 -0.62
CA MET A 132 3.55 -10.89 -0.89
C MET A 132 2.19 -11.56 -1.14
N GLN A 133 2.17 -12.73 -1.79
CA GLN A 133 0.94 -13.50 -1.98
C GLN A 133 0.42 -14.07 -0.66
N ALA A 134 1.32 -14.61 0.19
CA ALA A 134 0.96 -15.06 1.53
C ALA A 134 0.40 -13.90 2.37
N LEU A 135 1.04 -12.73 2.31
CA LEU A 135 0.59 -11.54 3.01
C LEU A 135 -0.78 -11.07 2.52
N LYS A 136 -1.02 -11.08 1.20
CA LYS A 136 -2.34 -10.78 0.61
C LYS A 136 -3.41 -11.74 1.12
N ALA A 137 -3.13 -13.04 1.18
CA ALA A 137 -4.07 -14.04 1.66
C ALA A 137 -4.40 -13.86 3.16
N GLU A 138 -3.40 -13.55 3.99
CA GLU A 138 -3.61 -13.26 5.41
C GLU A 138 -4.43 -11.98 5.63
N MET A 139 -4.21 -10.95 4.82
CA MET A 139 -5.02 -9.72 4.85
C MET A 139 -6.47 -9.98 4.42
N GLU A 140 -6.69 -10.72 3.34
CA GLU A 140 -8.04 -11.10 2.89
C GLU A 140 -8.80 -11.89 3.97
N LYS A 141 -8.10 -12.79 4.67
CA LYS A 141 -8.66 -13.55 5.79
C LYS A 141 -8.98 -12.68 6.99
N ALA A 142 -8.11 -11.72 7.34
CA ALA A 142 -8.33 -10.80 8.45
C ALA A 142 -9.50 -9.83 8.17
N VAL A 143 -9.66 -9.37 6.93
CA VAL A 143 -10.80 -8.53 6.52
C VAL A 143 -12.09 -9.33 6.44
N GLY A 144 -12.04 -10.58 5.96
CA GLY A 144 -13.20 -11.48 5.93
C GLY A 144 -13.72 -11.87 7.32
N ALA A 145 -12.83 -12.04 8.30
CA ALA A 145 -13.20 -12.38 9.67
C ALA A 145 -13.82 -11.23 10.48
N GLN A 146 -13.75 -9.98 9.98
CA GLN A 146 -14.42 -8.82 10.59
C GLN A 146 -15.84 -8.60 10.05
N ALA A 147 -16.31 -9.45 9.14
CA ALA A 147 -17.63 -9.37 8.52
C ALA A 147 -18.67 -10.38 9.09
N ASP A 148 -18.30 -11.17 10.10
CA ASP A 148 -19.19 -12.11 10.82
C ASP A 148 -19.47 -11.67 12.27
#